data_AF-A0A377THM3-F1
#
_entry.id   AF-A0A377THM3-F1
#
_cell.length_a   1.000
_cell.length_b   1.000
_cell.length_c   1.000
_cell.angle_alpha   90.00
_cell.angle_beta   90.00
_cell.angle_gamma   90.00
#
_symmetry.space_group_name_H-M   'P 1'
#
loop_
_entity.id
_entity.type
_entity.pdbx_description
1 polymer ?
#
loop_
_entity_poly.entity_id
_entity_poly.type
_entity_poly.pdbx_seq_one_letter_code
_entity_poly.pdbx_strand_id
1 'polypeptide(L)' 'MNNTVIACVDGSPSTRPVCEYAAWAANLLDAPLSLLHVLEKDVHPAVSDLTGSIGIDSQAHLTEGVGES' A
#
# COMPACT_ATOMS: atom_id res chain seq x y z
N MET A 1 -22.45 -22.02 -2.68
CA MET A 1 -21.64 -20.79 -2.79
C MET A 1 -20.73 -20.79 -1.56
N ASN A 2 -19.41 -20.72 -1.72
CA ASN A 2 -18.49 -20.69 -0.59
C ASN A 2 -18.29 -19.24 -0.16
N ASN A 3 -18.98 -18.83 0.90
CA ASN A 3 -18.76 -17.54 1.53
C ASN A 3 -17.45 -17.61 2.31
N THR A 4 -16.53 -16.66 2.09
CA THR A 4 -15.24 -16.57 2.80
C THR A 4 -15.11 -15.15 3.34
N VAL A 5 -14.76 -15.02 4.61
CA VAL A 5 -14.43 -13.73 5.22
C VAL A 5 -12.98 -13.41 4.89
N ILE A 6 -12.73 -12.22 4.34
CA ILE A 6 -11.38 -11.75 4.00
C ILE A 6 -11.05 -10.54 4.87
N ALA A 7 -9.95 -10.63 5.62
CA ALA A 7 -9.43 -9.55 6.45
C ALA A 7 -8.16 -8.97 5.82
N CYS A 8 -8.22 -7.71 5.39
CA CYS A 8 -7.08 -6.99 4.82
C CYS A 8 -6.32 -6.26 5.94
N VAL A 9 -5.02 -6.53 6.06
CA VAL A 9 -4.17 -5.95 7.12
C VAL A 9 -2.92 -5.33 6.51
N ASP A 10 -2.63 -4.10 6.88
CA ASP A 10 -1.52 -3.28 6.37
C ASP A 10 -0.40 -3.08 7.43
N GLY A 11 -0.55 -3.67 8.62
CA GLY A 11 0.38 -3.46 9.73
C GLY A 11 0.10 -2.18 10.53
N SER A 12 -0.92 -1.41 10.17
CA SER A 12 -1.38 -0.26 10.96
C SER A 12 -1.96 -0.70 12.32
N PRO A 13 -2.16 0.22 13.27
CA PRO A 13 -2.83 -0.06 14.54
C PRO A 13 -4.23 -0.70 14.39
N SER A 14 -4.86 -0.51 13.23
CA SER A 14 -6.16 -1.09 12.88
C SER A 14 -6.10 -2.58 12.56
N THR A 15 -4.91 -3.15 12.34
CA THR A 15 -4.71 -4.58 12.05
C THR A 15 -5.33 -5.47 13.12
N ARG A 16 -5.13 -5.14 14.40
CA ARG A 16 -5.66 -5.93 15.51
C ARG A 16 -7.20 -5.96 15.55
N PRO A 17 -7.91 -4.82 15.59
CA PRO A 17 -9.37 -4.85 15.59
C PRO A 17 -9.92 -5.49 14.32
N VAL A 18 -9.31 -5.29 13.15
CA VAL A 18 -9.74 -5.96 11.90
C VAL A 18 -9.69 -7.48 12.03
N CYS A 19 -8.60 -8.04 12.57
CA CYS A 19 -8.50 -9.48 12.82
C CYS A 19 -9.56 -9.99 13.82
N GLU A 20 -9.80 -9.25 14.92
CA GLU A 20 -10.78 -9.63 15.94
C GLU A 20 -12.21 -9.66 15.36
N TYR A 21 -12.63 -8.63 14.63
CA TYR A 21 -13.95 -8.59 13.99
C TYR A 21 -14.10 -9.62 12.87
N ALA A 22 -13.05 -9.87 12.09
CA ALA A 22 -13.10 -10.86 11.03
C ALA A 22 -13.22 -12.29 11.58
N ALA A 23 -12.54 -12.60 12.68
CA ALA A 23 -12.70 -13.87 13.40
C ALA A 23 -14.12 -14.03 13.94
N TRP A 24 -14.69 -12.97 14.54
CA TRP A 24 -16.08 -12.97 14.99
C TRP A 24 -17.06 -13.22 13.84
N ALA A 25 -16.89 -12.52 12.71
CA ALA A 25 -17.76 -12.66 11.55
C ALA A 25 -17.65 -14.04 10.90
N ALA A 26 -16.43 -14.59 10.78
CA ALA A 26 -16.21 -15.94 10.25
C ALA A 26 -16.90 -17.01 11.10
N ASN A 27 -16.83 -16.87 12.43
CA ASN A 27 -17.51 -17.76 13.36
C ASN A 27 -19.05 -17.62 13.28
N LEU A 28 -19.56 -16.40 13.15
CA LEU A 28 -21.00 -16.15 13.02
C LEU A 28 -21.59 -16.70 11.71
N LEU A 29 -20.82 -16.65 10.63
CA LEU A 29 -21.24 -17.04 9.29
C LEU A 29 -20.92 -18.51 8.95
N ASP A 30 -20.31 -19.25 9.87
CA ASP A 30 -19.77 -20.60 9.64
C ASP A 30 -18.95 -20.67 8.33
N ALA A 31 -18.08 -19.67 8.16
CA ALA A 31 -17.35 -19.42 6.92
C ALA A 31 -15.84 -19.40 7.18
N PRO A 32 -15.00 -19.90 6.25
CA PRO A 32 -13.56 -19.77 6.34
C PRO A 32 -13.12 -18.31 6.42
N LEU A 33 -12.06 -18.06 7.20
CA LEU A 33 -11.38 -16.78 7.32
C LEU A 33 -10.04 -16.81 6.58
N SER A 34 -9.79 -15.80 5.76
CA SER A 34 -8.49 -15.57 5.11
C SER A 34 -7.93 -14.21 5.48
N LEU A 35 -6.62 -14.16 5.75
CA LEU A 35 -5.88 -12.95 6.06
C LEU A 35 -5.06 -12.52 4.84
N LEU A 36 -5.24 -11.28 4.41
CA LEU A 36 -4.51 -10.69 3.29
C LEU A 36 -3.64 -9.56 3.81
N HIS A 37 -2.32 -9.73 3.76
CA HIS A 37 -1.40 -8.64 4.06
C HIS A 37 -1.29 -7.71 2.85
N VAL A 38 -1.72 -6.46 3.02
CA VAL A 38 -1.58 -5.42 2.01
C VAL A 38 -0.19 -4.81 2.16
N LEU A 39 0.68 -5.12 1.20
CA LEU A 39 1.96 -4.45 1.08
C LEU A 39 1.69 -3.07 0.46
N GLU A 40 1.93 -2.00 1.21
CA GLU A 40 2.08 -0.69 0.58
C GLU A 40 3.26 -0.79 -0.38
N LYS A 41 3.01 -0.46 -1.65
CA LYS A 41 4.09 -0.36 -2.62
C LYS A 41 4.91 0.84 -2.18
N ASP A 42 6.06 0.61 -1.57
CA ASP A 42 7.04 1.65 -1.33
C ASP A 42 7.30 2.36 -2.66
N VAL A 43 6.72 3.55 -2.84
CA VAL A 43 7.22 4.54 -3.80
C VAL A 43 8.44 5.17 -3.15
N HIS A 44 9.43 4.35 -2.83
CA HIS A 44 10.79 4.81 -2.80
C HIS A 44 11.17 4.94 -4.28
N PRO A 45 11.45 6.14 -4.81
CA PRO A 45 12.02 6.22 -6.13
C PRO A 45 13.31 5.41 -6.06
N ALA A 46 13.36 4.30 -6.80
CA ALA A 46 14.59 3.60 -7.05
C ALA A 46 15.53 4.63 -7.70
N VAL A 47 16.42 5.20 -6.89
CA VAL A 47 17.52 5.98 -7.39
C VAL A 47 18.30 5.04 -8.30
N SER A 48 18.35 5.41 -9.57
CA SER A 48 19.12 4.76 -10.65
C SER A 48 18.47 3.51 -11.28
N ASP A 49 17.55 3.73 -12.21
CA ASP A 49 17.67 3.04 -13.51
C ASP A 49 17.78 4.10 -14.62
N LEU A 50 19.00 4.26 -15.09
CA LEU A 50 19.38 5.04 -16.26
C LEU A 50 18.94 4.31 -17.53
N THR A 51 17.66 4.26 -17.87
CA THR A 51 17.25 4.03 -19.27
C THR A 51 15.96 4.77 -19.58
N GLY A 52 16.06 5.73 -20.50
CA GLY A 52 14.99 6.64 -20.86
C GLY A 52 13.79 5.95 -21.51
N SER A 53 12.60 6.37 -21.11
CA SER A 53 11.55 6.82 -22.03
C SER A 53 10.42 7.47 -21.25
N ILE A 54 10.35 8.81 -21.38
CA ILE A 54 9.18 9.68 -21.30
C ILE A 54 8.03 9.32 -20.33
N GLY A 55 7.79 10.21 -19.37
CA GLY A 55 6.55 10.18 -18.61
C GLY A 55 6.33 11.43 -17.77
N ILE A 56 5.72 12.44 -18.39
CA ILE A 56 4.77 13.34 -17.75
C ILE A 56 5.37 14.57 -17.06
N ASP A 57 5.26 15.68 -17.79
CA ASP A 57 4.80 16.99 -17.32
C ASP A 57 4.84 17.22 -15.81
N SER A 58 5.85 17.92 -15.34
CA SER A 58 5.80 18.63 -14.06
C SER A 58 6.55 19.93 -14.23
N GLN A 59 5.80 20.92 -14.71
CA GLN A 59 6.06 22.33 -14.50
C GLN A 59 6.34 22.59 -13.02
N ALA A 60 7.63 22.65 -12.67
CA ALA A 60 8.10 23.26 -11.44
C ALA A 60 9.47 23.87 -11.72
N HIS A 61 9.50 24.89 -12.56
CA HIS A 61 10.62 25.83 -12.58
C HIS A 61 10.50 26.68 -11.31
N LEU A 62 11.04 26.16 -10.21
CA LEU A 62 11.33 26.92 -9.01
C LEU A 62 12.85 27.14 -8.98
N THR A 63 13.18 28.43 -8.97
CA THR A 63 14.45 29.10 -8.71
C THR A 63 15.34 28.35 -7.70
N GLU A 64 16.66 28.38 -7.80
CA GLU A 64 17.50 29.33 -7.06
C GLU A 64 18.98 29.07 -7.38
N GLY A 65 19.75 30.14 -7.57
CA GLY A 65 21.13 30.09 -8.04
C GLY A 65 22.19 29.85 -6.96
N VAL A 66 23.33 29.34 -7.41
CA VAL A 66 24.72 29.51 -6.91
C VAL A 66 25.56 29.33 -8.19
N GLY A 67 26.34 30.29 -8.68
CA GLY A 67 27.57 30.77 -8.04
C GLY A 67 28.75 29.89 -8.49
N GLU A 68 29.81 30.54 -8.99
CA GLU A 68 31.18 30.01 -9.19
C GLU A 68 31.51 29.29 -10.50
N SER A 69 31.93 30.05 -11.52
CA SER A 69 33.36 30.21 -11.92
C SER A 69 33.51 31.14 -13.12
#